data_AF-A0A061PAG3-F1
#
_entry.id   AF-A0A061PAG3-F1
#
_cell.length_a   1.000
_cell.length_b   1.000
_cell.length_c   1.000
_cell.angle_alpha   90.00
_cell.angle_beta   90.00
_cell.angle_gamma   90.00
#
_symmetry.space_group_name_H-M   'P 1'
#
loop_
_entity.id
_entity.type
_entity.pdbx_description
1 polymer ?
#
loop_
_entity_poly.entity_id
_entity_poly.type
_entity_poly.pdbx_seq_one_letter_code
_entity_poly.pdbx_strand_id
1 'polypeptide(L)' 'MKSILSGKANIAKAVNAELISLDDAPKGYAYFDEGAAKKFVIDSRW' A
#
# COMPACT_ATOMS: atom_id res chain seq x y z
N MET A 1 11.34 -13.30 -2.21
CA MET A 1 10.04 -14.00 -2.07
C MET A 1 10.01 -15.03 -0.92
N LYS A 2 10.97 -15.96 -0.78
CA LYS A 2 10.92 -17.02 0.25
C LYS A 2 10.65 -16.52 1.68
N SER A 3 11.27 -15.40 2.10
CA SER A 3 11.06 -14.84 3.44
C SER A 3 9.63 -14.36 3.70
N ILE A 4 8.95 -13.82 2.68
CA ILE A 4 7.55 -13.40 2.78
C ILE A 4 6.64 -14.63 2.84
N LEU A 5 6.83 -15.58 1.91
CA LEU A 5 6.02 -16.80 1.84
C LEU A 5 6.21 -17.71 3.06
N SER A 6 7.39 -17.72 3.66
CA SER A 6 7.67 -18.45 4.90
C SER A 6 7.29 -17.67 6.17
N GLY A 7 6.59 -16.54 6.05
CA GLY A 7 6.13 -15.72 7.20
C GLY A 7 7.23 -15.01 8.00
N LYS A 8 8.47 -14.97 7.49
CA LYS A 8 9.63 -14.36 8.17
C LYS A 8 9.72 -12.85 7.93
N ALA A 9 8.98 -12.31 6.97
CA ALA A 9 8.93 -10.88 6.67
C ALA A 9 7.49 -10.44 6.37
N ASN A 10 6.93 -9.57 7.21
CA ASN A 10 5.58 -9.02 7.06
C ASN A 10 5.62 -7.62 6.44
N ILE A 11 6.08 -7.52 5.19
CA ILE A 11 6.38 -6.22 4.56
C ILE A 11 5.17 -5.29 4.45
N ALA A 12 3.99 -5.83 4.12
CA ALA A 12 2.76 -5.02 4.01
C ALA A 12 2.42 -4.31 5.33
N LYS A 13 2.63 -4.97 6.47
CA LYS A 13 2.49 -4.34 7.79
C LYS A 13 3.59 -3.31 8.05
N ALA A 14 4.84 -3.64 7.72
CA ALA A 14 5.99 -2.78 7.98
C ALA A 14 5.89 -1.42 7.27
N VAL A 15 5.27 -1.37 6.08
CA VAL A 15 5.08 -0.14 5.30
C VAL A 15 3.67 0.46 5.41
N ASN A 16 2.84 -0.08 6.30
CA ASN A 16 1.44 0.32 6.44
C ASN A 16 0.71 0.35 5.08
N ALA A 17 0.70 -0.79 4.41
CA ALA A 17 0.11 -0.91 3.08
C ALA A 17 -1.42 -0.73 3.13
N GLU A 18 -1.93 0.14 2.27
CA GLU A 18 -3.35 0.44 2.13
C GLU A 18 -3.77 0.18 0.69
N LEU A 19 -4.81 -0.63 0.52
CA LEU A 19 -5.35 -0.97 -0.79
C LEU A 19 -6.38 0.09 -1.18
N ILE A 20 -6.23 0.67 -2.36
CA ILE A 20 -7.15 1.68 -2.91
C ILE A 20 -7.61 1.28 -4.31
N SER A 21 -8.81 1.74 -4.67
CA SER A 21 -9.33 1.62 -6.04
C SER A 21 -8.54 2.52 -7.00
N LEU A 22 -8.74 2.32 -8.30
CA LEU A 22 -8.18 3.23 -9.31
C LEU A 22 -8.75 4.65 -9.17
N ASP A 23 -10.03 4.79 -8.83
CA ASP A 23 -10.70 6.09 -8.69
C ASP A 23 -10.19 6.88 -7.47
N ASP A 24 -9.74 6.18 -6.42
CA ASP A 24 -9.15 6.79 -5.22
C ASP A 24 -7.68 7.18 -5.39
N ALA A 25 -7.03 6.82 -6.52
CA ALA A 25 -5.61 7.09 -6.74
C ALA A 25 -5.24 8.58 -6.57
N PRO A 26 -5.97 9.57 -7.15
CA PRO A 26 -5.64 10.99 -6.97
C PRO A 26 -5.63 11.42 -5.50
N LYS A 27 -6.57 10.91 -4.70
CA LYS A 27 -6.66 11.17 -3.26
C LYS A 27 -5.50 10.54 -2.51
N GLY A 28 -5.12 9.31 -2.88
CA GLY A 28 -3.94 8.63 -2.33
C GLY A 28 -2.65 9.39 -2.57
N TYR A 29 -2.47 9.97 -3.76
CA TYR A 29 -1.33 10.85 -4.04
C TYR A 29 -1.32 12.11 -3.19
N ALA A 30 -2.45 12.80 -3.05
CA ALA A 30 -2.56 14.01 -2.22
C ALA A 30 -2.16 13.71 -0.75
N TYR A 31 -2.69 12.64 -0.16
CA TYR A 31 -2.32 12.26 1.21
C TYR A 31 -0.86 11.83 1.33
N PHE A 32 -0.31 11.15 0.34
CA PHE A 32 1.10 10.77 0.36
C PHE A 32 2.01 12.00 0.29
N ASP A 33 1.67 12.99 -0.52
CA ASP A 33 2.38 14.27 -0.63
C ASP A 33 2.32 15.08 0.67
N GLU A 34 1.18 15.04 1.37
CA GLU A 34 1.00 15.60 2.73
C GLU A 34 1.78 14.84 3.82
N GLY A 35 2.46 13.74 3.48
CA GLY A 35 3.33 12.99 4.40
C GLY A 35 2.64 11.84 5.13
N ALA A 36 1.52 11.31 4.61
CA ALA A 36 0.91 10.11 5.16
C ALA A 36 1.91 8.94 5.17
N ALA A 37 2.17 8.36 6.36
CA ALA A 37 3.03 7.19 6.55
C ALA A 37 2.32 5.90 6.12
N LYS A 38 1.96 5.82 4.84
CA LYS A 38 1.20 4.72 4.22
C LYS A 38 1.81 4.35 2.88
N LYS A 39 1.74 3.07 2.53
CA LYS A 39 2.02 2.59 1.18
C LYS A 39 0.72 2.30 0.46
N PHE A 40 0.25 3.24 -0.33
CA PHE A 40 -0.92 3.01 -1.19
C PHE A 40 -0.58 2.00 -2.30
N VAL A 41 -1.42 0.99 -2.44
CA VAL A 41 -1.36 -0.04 -3.48
C VAL A 41 -2.66 0.06 -4.26
N ILE A 42 -2.56 0.39 -5.54
CA ILE A 42 -3.73 0.52 -6.42
C ILE A 42 -4.08 -0.86 -6.95
N ASP A 43 -5.31 -1.33 -6.67
CA ASP A 43 -5.89 -2.49 -7.34
C ASP A 43 -6.83 -2.00 -8.44
N SER A 44 -6.56 -2.37 -9.69
CA SER A 44 -7.37 -1.92 -10.84
C SER A 44 -8.57 -2.83 -11.13
N ARG A 45 -8.78 -3.86 -10.31
CA ARG A 45 -9.86 -4.84 -10.51
C ARG A 45 -11.19 -4.40 -9.89
N TRP A 46 -11.17 -3.34 -9.07
CA TRP A 46 -12.33 -2.76 -8.40
C TRP A 46 -12.05 -1.33 -7.97
#